data_AF-W1XAF9-F1
#
_entry.id   AF-W1XAF9-F1
#
_cell.length_a   1.000
_cell.length_b   1.000
_cell.length_c   1.000
_cell.angle_alpha   90.00
_cell.angle_beta   90.00
_cell.angle_gamma   90.00
#
_symmetry.space_group_name_H-M   'P 1'
#
loop_
_entity.id
_entity.type
_entity.pdbx_description
1 polymer ?
#
loop_
_entity_poly.entity_id
_entity_poly.type
_entity_poly.pdbx_seq_one_letter_code
_entity_poly.pdbx_strand_id
1 'polypeptide(L)'
;FEPELAGWNGIGFVIQAYQKRCPLVIDYLIDLATRSRRRLMIRLVKGAYWDSEIKRAQMDGLEGYPVYTRKVYTDVSYLACAKKLLAVPNLIYPQFATHNAHTLAAIYQLAGQNYYPGQYEFQCLHGMGEPLYEQVTGKVADG
;
A
#
# COMPACT_ATOMS: atom_id res chain seq x y z
N PHE A 1 14.86 7.88 -18.11
CA PHE A 1 13.44 7.48 -18.03
C PHE A 1 12.96 7.20 -19.45
N GLU A 2 12.08 6.22 -19.64
CA GLU A 2 11.53 5.86 -20.95
C GLU A 2 10.74 7.04 -21.56
N PRO A 3 11.17 7.61 -22.70
CA PRO A 3 10.49 8.74 -23.32
C PRO A 3 9.04 8.45 -23.75
N GLU A 4 8.74 7.23 -24.20
CA GLU A 4 7.39 6.87 -24.67
C GLU A 4 6.33 6.94 -23.57
N LEU A 5 6.74 6.86 -22.30
CA LEU A 5 5.84 6.96 -21.13
C LEU A 5 5.72 8.39 -20.59
N ALA A 6 6.21 9.41 -21.30
CA ALA A 6 6.17 10.79 -20.83
C ALA A 6 4.71 11.29 -20.69
N GLY A 7 4.42 11.99 -19.60
CA GLY A 7 3.07 12.51 -19.31
C GLY A 7 2.06 11.49 -18.82
N TRP A 8 2.36 10.18 -18.85
CA TRP A 8 1.48 9.14 -18.34
C TRP A 8 1.73 8.82 -16.86
N ASN A 9 0.70 8.97 -16.03
CA ASN A 9 0.72 8.73 -14.58
C ASN A 9 0.08 7.38 -14.17
N GLY A 10 -0.12 6.45 -15.12
CA GLY A 10 -0.73 5.14 -14.84
C GLY A 10 0.25 4.04 -14.47
N ILE A 11 1.54 4.36 -14.29
CA ILE A 11 2.55 3.37 -13.88
C ILE A 11 2.25 2.92 -12.44
N GLY A 12 1.95 1.63 -12.29
CA GLY A 12 1.63 0.99 -11.03
C GLY A 12 2.78 0.15 -10.47
N PHE A 13 2.92 0.11 -9.15
CA PHE A 13 3.84 -0.80 -8.46
C PHE A 13 3.26 -1.28 -7.13
N VAL A 14 3.54 -2.54 -6.78
CA VAL A 14 3.06 -3.16 -5.53
C VAL A 14 4.17 -3.19 -4.49
N ILE A 15 3.85 -2.80 -3.26
CA ILE A 15 4.75 -2.94 -2.11
C ILE A 15 4.08 -3.73 -0.99
N GLN A 16 4.87 -4.58 -0.32
CA GLN A 16 4.37 -5.54 0.67
C GLN A 16 4.78 -5.13 2.09
N ALA A 17 3.82 -4.70 2.89
CA ALA A 17 4.02 -4.20 4.25
C ALA A 17 4.58 -5.24 5.23
N TYR A 18 4.46 -6.54 4.93
CA TYR A 18 5.05 -7.59 5.74
C TYR A 18 6.59 -7.66 5.65
N GLN A 19 7.22 -6.98 4.67
CA GLN A 19 8.67 -6.93 4.52
C GLN A 19 9.24 -5.78 5.35
N LYS A 20 10.37 -6.03 6.02
CA LYS A 20 11.09 -5.03 6.82
C LYS A 20 11.57 -3.83 5.98
N ARG A 21 11.75 -4.03 4.67
CA ARG A 21 12.20 -3.00 3.72
C ARG A 21 11.09 -2.09 3.20
N CYS A 22 9.81 -2.39 3.46
CA CYS A 22 8.69 -1.66 2.85
C CYS A 22 8.77 -0.13 3.04
N PRO A 23 9.10 0.42 4.23
CA PRO A 23 9.25 1.87 4.39
C PRO A 23 10.36 2.48 3.53
N LEU A 24 11.48 1.76 3.37
CA LEU A 24 12.63 2.21 2.57
C LEU A 24 12.33 2.13 1.06
N VAL A 25 11.53 1.14 0.63
CA VAL A 25 11.06 1.07 -0.75
C VAL A 25 10.13 2.25 -1.05
N ILE A 26 9.30 2.69 -0.09
CA ILE A 26 8.49 3.91 -0.26
C ILE A 26 9.39 5.13 -0.44
N ASP A 27 10.45 5.28 0.35
CA ASP A 27 11.41 6.38 0.18
C ASP A 27 12.02 6.41 -1.23
N TYR A 28 12.44 5.24 -1.72
CA TYR A 28 12.95 5.12 -3.08
C TYR A 28 11.90 5.47 -4.14
N LEU A 29 10.64 5.05 -3.97
CA LEU A 29 9.56 5.35 -4.91
C LEU A 29 9.20 6.84 -4.92
N ILE A 30 9.28 7.53 -3.77
CA ILE A 30 9.08 8.98 -3.68
C ILE A 30 10.18 9.72 -4.46
N ASP A 31 11.44 9.32 -4.27
CA ASP A 31 12.56 9.87 -5.03
C ASP A 31 12.41 9.58 -6.54
N LEU A 32 12.01 8.35 -6.90
CA LEU A 32 11.78 7.97 -8.29
C LEU A 32 10.65 8.80 -8.93
N ALA A 33 9.52 8.99 -8.24
CA ALA A 33 8.42 9.84 -8.69
C ALA A 33 8.91 11.28 -8.93
N THR A 34 9.72 11.81 -8.00
CA THR A 34 10.31 13.16 -8.08
C THR A 34 11.20 13.30 -9.31
N ARG A 35 12.18 12.41 -9.48
CA ARG A 35 13.14 12.47 -10.62
C ARG A 35 12.46 12.21 -11.95
N SER A 36 11.47 11.32 -11.98
CA SER A 36 10.74 10.96 -13.19
C SER A 36 9.65 11.96 -13.59
N ARG A 37 9.30 12.89 -12.68
CA ARG A 37 8.17 13.82 -12.80
C ARG A 37 6.86 13.10 -13.11
N ARG A 38 6.64 11.96 -12.47
CA ARG A 38 5.42 11.15 -12.63
C ARG A 38 4.80 10.89 -11.27
N ARG A 39 3.47 10.92 -11.24
CA ARG A 39 2.70 10.45 -10.10
C ARG A 39 2.54 8.94 -10.22
N LEU A 40 3.14 8.18 -9.30
CA LEU A 40 3.12 6.71 -9.35
C LEU A 40 1.90 6.15 -8.62
N MET A 41 1.25 5.12 -9.18
CA MET A 41 0.18 4.40 -8.51
C MET A 41 0.78 3.30 -7.62
N ILE A 42 0.77 3.48 -6.31
CA ILE A 42 1.43 2.57 -5.38
C ILE A 42 0.41 1.75 -4.60
N ARG A 43 0.34 0.46 -4.92
CA ARG A 43 -0.51 -0.50 -4.23
C ARG A 43 0.19 -1.05 -2.99
N LEU A 44 -0.30 -0.66 -1.82
CA LEU A 44 0.13 -1.21 -0.54
C LEU A 44 -0.68 -2.45 -0.21
N VAL A 45 -0.01 -3.58 -0.05
CA VAL A 45 -0.58 -4.87 0.37
C VAL A 45 0.13 -5.37 1.63
N LYS A 46 -0.43 -6.37 2.32
CA LYS A 46 0.32 -7.05 3.39
C LYS A 46 1.44 -7.92 2.81
N GLY A 47 1.07 -8.91 2.00
CA GLY A 47 1.97 -9.88 1.39
C GLY A 47 1.28 -11.23 1.24
N ALA A 48 1.72 -12.05 0.27
CA ALA A 48 1.06 -13.32 -0.08
C ALA A 48 1.98 -14.55 0.02
N TYR A 49 3.26 -14.36 0.36
CA TYR A 49 4.29 -15.41 0.31
C TYR A 49 4.94 -15.68 1.66
N TRP A 50 4.25 -15.40 2.78
CA TRP A 50 4.87 -15.38 4.10
C TRP A 50 5.54 -16.72 4.46
N ASP A 51 4.82 -17.84 4.34
CA ASP A 51 5.36 -19.17 4.65
C ASP A 51 6.57 -19.54 3.77
N SER A 52 6.53 -19.15 2.49
CA SER A 52 7.64 -19.37 1.55
C SER A 52 8.88 -18.58 1.93
N GLU A 53 8.73 -17.32 2.36
CA GLU A 53 9.85 -16.49 2.83
C GLU A 53 10.46 -17.02 4.13
N ILE A 54 9.62 -17.55 5.04
CA ILE A 54 10.11 -18.22 6.26
C ILE A 54 10.92 -19.47 5.90
N LYS A 55 10.34 -20.35 5.07
CA LYS A 55 10.99 -21.60 4.64
C LYS A 55 12.32 -21.31 3.93
N ARG A 56 12.32 -20.37 2.98
CA ARG A 56 13.51 -20.03 2.19
C ARG A 56 14.64 -19.50 3.07
N ALA A 57 14.35 -18.56 3.97
CA ALA A 57 15.38 -18.00 4.86
C ALA A 57 16.04 -19.07 5.75
N GLN A 58 15.26 -20.07 6.20
CA GLN A 58 15.79 -21.21 6.97
C GLN A 58 16.64 -22.14 6.11
N MET A 59 16.16 -22.50 4.92
CA MET A 59 16.88 -23.38 3.99
C MET A 59 18.21 -22.77 3.53
N ASP A 60 18.23 -21.47 3.28
CA ASP A 60 19.40 -20.74 2.81
C ASP A 60 20.35 -20.36 3.97
N GLY A 61 19.99 -20.67 5.24
CA GLY A 61 20.81 -20.38 6.41
C GLY A 61 21.05 -18.89 6.65
N LEU A 62 20.08 -18.03 6.30
CA LEU A 62 20.23 -16.58 6.42
C LEU A 62 20.20 -16.13 7.88
N GLU A 63 20.85 -15.00 8.17
CA GLU A 63 20.89 -14.40 9.52
C GLU A 63 19.49 -14.03 10.06
N GLY A 64 18.51 -13.80 9.17
CA GLY A 64 17.14 -13.56 9.59
C GLY A 64 16.13 -13.51 8.46
N TYR A 65 14.86 -13.36 8.84
CA TYR A 65 13.74 -13.30 7.90
C TYR A 65 13.59 -11.93 7.24
N PRO A 66 13.32 -11.84 5.92
CA PRO A 66 13.04 -10.57 5.26
C PRO A 66 11.66 -10.00 5.64
N VAL A 67 10.79 -10.84 6.21
CA VAL A 67 9.43 -10.52 6.65
C VAL A 67 9.32 -10.46 8.17
N TYR A 68 8.30 -9.78 8.67
CA TYR A 68 7.92 -9.87 10.09
C TYR A 68 7.38 -11.27 10.42
N THR A 69 7.68 -11.78 11.61
CA THR A 69 7.28 -13.14 12.04
C THR A 69 6.00 -13.16 12.89
N ARG A 70 5.46 -11.99 13.24
CA ARG A 70 4.16 -11.86 13.91
C ARG A 70 3.24 -11.01 13.04
N LYS A 71 2.00 -11.49 12.83
CA LYS A 71 0.99 -10.79 12.02
C LYS A 71 0.77 -9.35 12.47
N VAL A 72 0.75 -9.10 13.78
CA VAL A 72 0.51 -7.76 14.35
C VAL A 72 1.58 -6.74 13.90
N TYR A 73 2.82 -7.17 13.69
CA TYR A 73 3.89 -6.30 13.21
C TYR A 73 3.69 -5.92 11.75
N THR A 74 3.17 -6.84 10.93
CA THR A 74 2.73 -6.52 9.56
C THR A 74 1.60 -5.50 9.56
N ASP A 75 0.64 -5.58 10.49
CA ASP A 75 -0.43 -4.58 10.60
C ASP A 75 0.11 -3.20 10.96
N VAL A 76 1.00 -3.11 11.96
CA VAL A 76 1.65 -1.85 12.35
C VAL A 76 2.46 -1.27 11.19
N SER A 77 3.26 -2.10 10.51
CA SER A 77 4.01 -1.72 9.31
C SER A 77 3.09 -1.19 8.21
N TYR A 78 1.95 -1.83 7.97
CA TYR A 78 0.97 -1.39 6.99
C TYR A 78 0.47 0.02 7.30
N LEU A 79 0.06 0.30 8.54
CA LEU A 79 -0.42 1.63 8.93
C LEU A 79 0.67 2.71 8.86
N ALA A 80 1.90 2.38 9.26
CA ALA A 80 3.04 3.28 9.16
C ALA A 80 3.36 3.63 7.69
N CYS A 81 3.37 2.62 6.81
CA CYS A 81 3.55 2.80 5.37
C CYS A 81 2.39 3.59 4.75
N ALA A 82 1.14 3.32 5.16
CA ALA A 82 -0.01 4.07 4.68
C ALA A 82 0.08 5.56 5.03
N LYS A 83 0.43 5.88 6.28
CA LYS A 83 0.69 7.27 6.71
C LYS A 83 1.77 7.95 5.86
N LYS A 84 2.84 7.23 5.53
CA LYS A 84 3.94 7.75 4.70
C LYS A 84 3.48 8.05 3.27
N LEU A 85 2.66 7.18 2.66
CA LEU A 85 2.10 7.38 1.32
C LEU A 85 1.10 8.54 1.28
N LEU A 86 0.24 8.65 2.28
CA LEU A 86 -0.73 9.76 2.41
C LEU A 86 -0.06 11.13 2.54
N ALA A 87 1.18 11.19 3.03
CA ALA A 87 1.93 12.44 3.21
C ALA A 87 2.50 13.03 1.90
N VAL A 88 2.42 12.32 0.77
CA VAL A 88 3.02 12.72 -0.53
C VAL A 88 2.04 12.61 -1.71
N PRO A 89 0.82 13.17 -1.62
CA PRO A 89 -0.24 12.93 -2.60
C PRO A 89 0.07 13.45 -4.02
N ASN A 90 1.01 14.41 -4.14
CA ASN A 90 1.45 14.95 -5.43
C ASN A 90 2.37 14.00 -6.21
N LEU A 91 3.06 13.11 -5.52
CA LEU A 91 4.06 12.19 -6.10
C LEU A 91 3.52 10.77 -6.20
N ILE A 92 2.62 10.40 -5.31
CA ILE A 92 2.08 9.05 -5.23
C ILE A 92 0.55 9.12 -5.20
N TYR A 93 -0.08 8.23 -5.95
CA TYR A 93 -1.46 7.83 -5.79
C TYR A 93 -1.51 6.54 -4.97
N PRO A 94 -1.84 6.60 -3.66
CA PRO A 94 -1.86 5.41 -2.81
C PRO A 94 -3.09 4.54 -3.11
N GLN A 95 -2.88 3.23 -3.20
CA GLN A 95 -3.94 2.23 -3.37
C GLN A 95 -3.85 1.22 -2.21
N PHE A 96 -4.73 1.31 -1.23
CA PHE A 96 -4.69 0.47 -0.03
C PHE A 96 -5.47 -0.82 -0.25
N ALA A 97 -4.77 -1.91 -0.58
CA ALA A 97 -5.42 -3.21 -0.76
C ALA A 97 -5.47 -3.99 0.57
N THR A 98 -6.69 -4.18 1.10
CA THR A 98 -6.94 -4.89 2.35
C THR A 98 -8.40 -5.33 2.45
N HIS A 99 -8.66 -6.46 3.11
CA HIS A 99 -10.00 -6.89 3.53
C HIS A 99 -10.21 -6.77 5.04
N ASN A 100 -9.25 -6.19 5.74
CA ASN A 100 -9.31 -6.02 7.19
C ASN A 100 -9.98 -4.68 7.52
N ALA A 101 -11.21 -4.73 8.04
CA ALA A 101 -12.02 -3.55 8.36
C ALA A 101 -11.32 -2.58 9.33
N HIS A 102 -10.59 -3.09 10.33
CA HIS A 102 -9.81 -2.24 11.25
C HIS A 102 -8.70 -1.48 10.50
N THR A 103 -7.99 -2.14 9.60
CA THR A 103 -6.94 -1.50 8.78
C THR A 103 -7.54 -0.41 7.90
N LEU A 104 -8.69 -0.69 7.27
CA LEU A 104 -9.43 0.26 6.45
C LEU A 104 -9.86 1.48 7.27
N ALA A 105 -10.55 1.27 8.38
CA ALA A 105 -11.04 2.34 9.25
C ALA A 105 -9.91 3.21 9.80
N ALA A 106 -8.78 2.59 10.21
CA ALA A 106 -7.61 3.34 10.66
C ALA A 106 -7.04 4.24 9.55
N ILE A 107 -6.94 3.75 8.32
CA ILE A 107 -6.44 4.54 7.19
C ILE A 107 -7.41 5.67 6.82
N TYR A 108 -8.71 5.39 6.83
CA TYR A 108 -9.74 6.39 6.62
C TYR A 108 -9.59 7.56 7.61
N GLN A 109 -9.39 7.26 8.90
CA GLN A 109 -9.13 8.29 9.92
C GLN A 109 -7.78 9.00 9.72
N LEU A 110 -6.73 8.28 9.30
CA LEU A 110 -5.41 8.87 9.00
C LEU A 110 -5.45 9.83 7.80
N ALA A 111 -6.31 9.58 6.82
CA ALA A 111 -6.46 10.43 5.63
C ALA A 111 -7.20 11.75 5.93
N GLY A 112 -7.97 11.81 7.03
CA GLY A 112 -8.73 12.99 7.42
C GLY A 112 -9.97 13.24 6.57
N GLN A 113 -10.55 14.44 6.69
CA GLN A 113 -11.87 14.76 6.12
C GLN A 113 -11.82 15.38 4.71
N ASN A 114 -10.63 15.67 4.19
CA ASN A 114 -10.46 16.39 2.92
C ASN A 114 -10.26 15.42 1.75
N TYR A 115 -11.22 14.52 1.55
CA TYR A 115 -11.19 13.58 0.43
C TYR A 115 -11.55 14.24 -0.90
N TYR A 116 -10.81 13.89 -1.95
CA TYR A 116 -11.17 14.21 -3.33
C TYR A 116 -10.87 13.03 -4.26
N PRO A 117 -11.63 12.84 -5.35
CA PRO A 117 -11.35 11.79 -6.33
C PRO A 117 -9.92 11.89 -6.86
N GLY A 118 -9.20 10.77 -6.81
CA GLY A 118 -7.79 10.73 -7.20
C GLY A 118 -6.79 11.06 -6.09
N GLN A 119 -7.23 11.31 -4.85
CA GLN A 119 -6.32 11.46 -3.71
C GLN A 119 -5.69 10.12 -3.31
N TYR A 120 -6.51 9.10 -3.07
CA TYR A 120 -6.14 7.70 -2.84
C TYR A 120 -7.36 6.81 -3.15
N GLU A 121 -7.16 5.50 -3.17
CA GLU A 121 -8.26 4.53 -3.22
C GLU A 121 -8.00 3.35 -2.29
N PHE A 122 -9.06 2.63 -1.98
CA PHE A 122 -8.95 1.28 -1.45
C PHE A 122 -9.13 0.26 -2.57
N GLN A 123 -8.59 -0.94 -2.38
CA GLN A 123 -8.73 -2.04 -3.32
C GLN A 123 -9.07 -3.34 -2.61
N CYS A 124 -9.79 -4.20 -3.32
CA CYS A 124 -10.14 -5.50 -2.84
C CYS A 124 -10.09 -6.53 -3.97
N LEU A 125 -9.92 -7.80 -3.60
CA LEU A 125 -10.10 -8.91 -4.53
C LEU A 125 -11.59 -9.16 -4.75
N HIS A 126 -11.95 -9.38 -6.01
CA HIS A 126 -13.29 -9.82 -6.41
C HIS A 126 -13.64 -11.17 -5.75
N GLY A 127 -14.88 -11.33 -5.31
CA GLY A 127 -15.39 -12.50 -4.60
C GLY A 127 -14.96 -12.58 -3.13
N MET A 128 -14.43 -11.50 -2.54
CA MET A 128 -13.95 -11.49 -1.16
C MET A 128 -14.25 -10.19 -0.42
N GLY A 129 -13.93 -9.04 -1.01
CA GLY A 129 -13.96 -7.76 -0.32
C GLY A 129 -15.26 -7.00 -0.44
N GLU A 130 -16.12 -7.37 -1.38
CA GLU A 130 -17.33 -6.64 -1.74
C GLU A 130 -18.21 -6.33 -0.53
N PRO A 131 -18.53 -7.27 0.38
CA PRO A 131 -19.40 -6.97 1.51
C PRO A 131 -18.85 -5.88 2.44
N LEU A 132 -17.51 -5.77 2.55
CA LEU A 132 -16.87 -4.70 3.32
C LEU A 132 -16.94 -3.38 2.57
N TYR A 133 -16.58 -3.38 1.28
CA TYR A 133 -16.45 -2.15 0.50
C TYR A 133 -17.79 -1.54 0.10
N GLU A 134 -18.85 -2.32 -0.03
CA GLU A 134 -20.23 -1.83 -0.18
C GLU A 134 -20.66 -0.92 0.98
N GLN A 135 -20.09 -1.11 2.18
CA GLN A 135 -20.33 -0.23 3.35
C GLN A 135 -19.41 0.99 3.40
N VAL A 136 -18.49 1.12 2.43
CA VAL A 136 -17.48 2.19 2.37
C VAL A 136 -17.69 3.08 1.14
N THR A 137 -18.16 2.50 0.04
CA THR A 137 -18.49 3.22 -1.19
C THR A 137 -19.91 3.77 -1.14
N GLY A 138 -20.09 5.04 -1.45
CA GLY A 138 -21.40 5.70 -1.45
C GLY A 138 -21.26 7.21 -1.38
N LYS A 139 -22.37 7.95 -1.40
CA LYS A 139 -22.29 9.37 -1.09
C LYS A 139 -22.08 9.52 0.42
N VAL A 140 -21.39 10.58 0.83
CA VAL A 140 -21.24 10.92 2.26
C VAL A 140 -22.62 11.11 2.94
N ALA A 141 -23.67 11.43 2.18
CA ALA A 141 -25.03 11.55 2.70
C ALA A 141 -25.70 10.20 3.06
N ASP A 142 -25.11 9.07 2.65
CA ASP A 142 -25.71 7.74 2.79
C ASP A 142 -25.24 7.00 4.07
N GLY A 143 -24.37 7.61 4.89
CA GLY A 143 -23.85 7.04 6.15
C GLY A 143 -22.62 7.75 6.69
#